data_AF-A0A7J6KYN2-F1
#
_entry.id   AF-A0A7J6KYN2-F1
#
_cell.length_a   1.000
_cell.length_b   1.000
_cell.length_c   1.000
_cell.angle_alpha   90.00
_cell.angle_beta   90.00
_cell.angle_gamma   90.00
#
_symmetry.space_group_name_H-M   'P 1'
#
loop_
_entity.id
_entity.type
_entity.pdbx_description
1 polymer ?
#
loop_
_entity_poly.entity_id
_entity_poly.type
_entity_poly.pdbx_seq_one_letter_code
_entity_poly.pdbx_strand_id
1 'polypeptide(L)'
;MITTAVPGISSPMSRVLASHAPASPSLSYETNESTADEASPTSKQEVKVSSAASGDANAMIFWLEGDKTILPSGAKGMTFENKEGSSKAPLALSLFKIEGVERVTLSQHNAAVSKASSIDWCFVKPKVESVLCSFFAIAGLQPVYKSALQFESEAEEAEKAKLMERIGEVLDDRIRPVLQDDGGDVDLADFDEKTGVLSVRLKGACAGCPMSSVTLRFRIENMLVQSVPEVKKVINIASTDPLSRLEGYRILYVPLSKGSPLTRQLMVKRNDQAADPAEWPNERTLFVAHLDYWVTEKALTRLFEVFGDVERVRIKKAVKPAQTSADKADGIVRDLVFGHVLFVSEDSMKNVLESPSASMELVHRGLCLPLARSVLKTAEKSALPASSQVSTTKTTIHGTPVVYCDPLTLQRHVDVAMAEHEDEEAAEKRRQQEPEVDEDGFTVVRGTGVTRSADGLAVKGYRVPTAVNTAVDYGELFGGIGHGTSQQRKLEKKKAKKQQVMDFYRFQHRERKRAEFMEEQKRNTRDQETVSEMKRRRLFEIR
;
A
#
# COMPACT_ATOMS: atom_id res chain seq x y z
N MET A 1 9.29 -35.08 71.08
CA MET A 1 10.54 -34.49 71.59
C MET A 1 10.70 -33.12 70.94
N ILE A 2 10.73 -32.07 71.78
CA ILE A 2 11.39 -30.76 71.57
C ILE A 2 10.69 -29.83 70.55
N THR A 3 9.67 -29.03 70.93
CA THR A 3 9.63 -27.73 71.68
C THR A 3 9.79 -26.49 70.77
N THR A 4 8.73 -25.68 70.55
CA THR A 4 8.45 -24.30 71.08
C THR A 4 9.48 -23.22 70.63
N ALA A 5 9.17 -21.98 70.27
CA ALA A 5 8.22 -21.02 70.85
C ALA A 5 8.10 -19.73 70.00
N VAL A 6 7.01 -19.00 70.22
CA VAL A 6 6.79 -17.55 69.98
C VAL A 6 7.41 -16.74 71.15
N PRO A 7 7.94 -15.51 70.96
CA PRO A 7 7.28 -14.25 71.41
C PRO A 7 7.53 -13.08 70.43
N GLY A 8 6.88 -11.91 70.40
CA GLY A 8 6.12 -11.17 71.40
C GLY A 8 6.82 -9.84 71.77
N ILE A 9 6.28 -8.71 71.27
CA ILE A 9 6.21 -7.34 71.88
C ILE A 9 7.52 -6.63 72.31
N SER A 10 7.72 -5.38 71.82
CA SER A 10 7.89 -4.15 72.65
C SER A 10 8.60 -3.01 71.91
N SER A 11 8.02 -1.81 72.03
CA SER A 11 8.61 -0.49 71.75
C SER A 11 9.86 -0.22 72.61
N PRO A 12 10.68 0.81 72.29
CA PRO A 12 10.60 2.01 73.13
C PRO A 12 10.76 3.36 72.39
N MET A 13 9.96 4.34 72.82
CA MET A 13 10.29 5.76 72.76
C MET A 13 11.16 6.16 73.96
N SER A 14 12.10 7.11 73.80
CA SER A 14 12.12 8.40 74.55
C SER A 14 13.48 9.12 74.52
N ARG A 15 13.41 10.42 74.15
CA ARG A 15 14.12 11.61 74.70
C ARG A 15 13.73 12.78 73.78
N VAL A 16 12.76 13.65 74.07
CA VAL A 16 12.57 14.60 75.19
C VAL A 16 13.74 15.59 75.34
N LEU A 17 13.49 16.83 74.92
CA LEU A 17 13.43 18.07 75.72
C LEU A 17 12.98 19.21 74.78
N ALA A 18 11.76 19.74 74.93
CA ALA A 18 11.38 20.92 75.74
C ALA A 18 11.88 22.23 75.09
N SER A 19 11.15 23.34 74.95
CA SER A 19 9.98 23.98 75.61
C SER A 19 9.79 25.32 74.83
N HIS A 20 8.66 26.01 74.66
CA HIS A 20 7.59 26.42 75.57
C HIS A 20 6.36 26.88 74.76
N ALA A 21 5.19 26.73 75.36
CA ALA A 21 3.86 27.17 74.94
C ALA A 21 3.57 28.63 75.42
N PRO A 22 2.31 29.10 75.52
CA PRO A 22 1.22 29.26 74.54
C PRO A 22 0.61 30.69 74.56
N ALA A 23 -0.26 31.05 73.61
CA ALA A 23 -1.46 31.87 73.87
C ALA A 23 -2.32 32.05 72.60
N SER A 24 -3.59 31.66 72.68
CA SER A 24 -4.74 32.28 71.97
C SER A 24 -5.49 33.14 73.02
N PRO A 25 -6.60 33.86 72.74
CA PRO A 25 -7.24 34.27 71.47
C PRO A 25 -7.70 35.76 71.46
N SER A 26 -8.15 36.33 70.33
CA SER A 26 -9.23 37.34 70.35
C SER A 26 -9.87 37.62 68.98
N LEU A 27 -11.21 37.52 68.98
CA LEU A 27 -12.19 38.25 68.16
C LEU A 27 -11.80 39.76 68.04
N SER A 28 -12.12 40.57 67.02
CA SER A 28 -13.17 40.55 65.98
C SER A 28 -13.12 41.84 65.12
N TYR A 29 -14.05 41.90 64.16
CA TYR A 29 -14.69 43.05 63.48
C TYR A 29 -14.10 43.59 62.18
N GLU A 30 -15.03 43.86 61.27
CA GLU A 30 -14.95 44.14 59.84
C GLU A 30 -14.41 45.54 59.51
N THR A 31 -13.81 45.70 58.34
CA THR A 31 -14.37 46.54 57.25
C THR A 31 -13.54 46.44 55.98
N ASN A 32 -14.23 46.34 54.85
CA ASN A 32 -13.69 46.33 53.48
C ASN A 32 -12.92 47.61 53.16
N GLU A 33 -11.78 47.48 52.50
CA GLU A 33 -11.49 48.33 51.33
C GLU A 33 -10.47 47.66 50.39
N SER A 34 -10.83 47.65 49.12
CA SER A 34 -10.09 46.98 48.05
C SER A 34 -8.88 47.80 47.65
N THR A 35 -7.73 47.17 47.46
CA THR A 35 -6.78 47.56 46.41
C THR A 35 -6.06 46.33 45.88
N ALA A 36 -5.93 46.33 44.56
CA ALA A 36 -5.42 45.26 43.73
C ALA A 36 -3.89 45.10 43.81
N ASP A 37 -3.44 44.02 43.18
CA ASP A 37 -2.06 43.66 42.77
C ASP A 37 -1.18 42.89 43.78
N GLU A 38 -1.08 41.58 43.60
CA GLU A 38 -0.09 40.95 42.70
C GLU A 38 -0.28 39.42 42.75
N ALA A 39 -0.88 38.85 41.70
CA ALA A 39 -0.92 37.40 41.52
C ALA A 39 0.42 36.93 40.95
N SER A 40 1.13 36.11 41.73
CA SER A 40 2.29 35.32 41.31
C SER A 40 1.99 34.55 40.01
N PRO A 41 2.94 34.43 39.06
CA PRO A 41 2.69 33.74 37.80
C PRO A 41 2.52 32.25 38.05
N THR A 42 1.28 31.76 37.96
CA THR A 42 0.99 30.33 37.94
C THR A 42 1.63 29.73 36.69
N SER A 43 2.51 28.75 36.88
CA SER A 43 3.17 28.05 35.78
C SER A 43 2.11 27.48 34.85
N LYS A 44 2.08 27.94 33.59
CA LYS A 44 1.25 27.34 32.55
C LYS A 44 1.70 25.89 32.34
N GLN A 45 0.98 24.94 32.92
CA GLN A 45 1.19 23.52 32.60
C GLN A 45 0.74 23.28 31.16
N GLU A 46 1.68 22.93 30.29
CA GLU A 46 1.37 22.46 28.95
C GLU A 46 0.65 21.11 29.05
N VAL A 47 -0.56 21.03 28.52
CA VAL A 47 -1.31 19.78 28.37
C VAL A 47 -0.95 19.20 27.02
N LYS A 48 -0.39 17.98 27.01
CA LYS A 48 -0.21 17.21 25.78
C LYS A 48 -1.40 16.29 25.56
N VAL A 49 -1.75 16.10 24.29
CA VAL A 49 -2.85 15.26 23.85
C VAL A 49 -2.29 14.26 22.85
N SER A 50 -2.61 12.99 23.06
CA SER A 50 -2.32 11.92 22.11
C SER A 50 -3.63 11.45 21.46
N SER A 51 -3.55 10.91 20.25
CA SER A 51 -4.72 10.47 19.48
C SER A 51 -4.46 9.13 18.80
N ALA A 52 -5.49 8.30 18.66
CA ALA A 52 -5.43 7.08 17.87
C ALA A 52 -6.77 6.84 17.17
N ALA A 53 -6.71 6.24 15.98
CA ALA A 53 -7.91 5.85 15.27
C ALA A 53 -8.75 4.89 16.11
N SER A 54 -10.05 5.13 16.16
CA SER A 54 -11.01 4.13 16.65
C SER A 54 -11.18 3.04 15.60
N GLY A 55 -11.86 1.94 15.95
CA GLY A 55 -12.26 0.91 14.98
C GLY A 55 -13.12 1.45 13.82
N ASP A 56 -13.73 2.62 14.00
CA ASP A 56 -14.47 3.35 12.97
C ASP A 56 -13.57 4.39 12.28
N ALA A 57 -13.51 4.39 10.95
CA ALA A 57 -12.71 5.35 10.16
C ALA A 57 -13.10 6.83 10.41
N ASN A 58 -14.35 7.05 10.82
CA ASN A 58 -14.89 8.36 11.15
C ASN A 58 -14.79 8.69 12.63
N ALA A 59 -14.22 7.84 13.48
CA ALA A 59 -14.04 8.12 14.90
C ALA A 59 -12.56 8.05 15.32
N MET A 60 -12.15 8.96 16.20
CA MET A 60 -10.80 9.03 16.74
C MET A 60 -10.88 9.27 18.23
N ILE A 61 -10.03 8.57 18.99
CA ILE A 61 -9.97 8.67 20.44
C ILE A 61 -8.78 9.55 20.81
N PHE A 62 -9.01 10.50 21.71
CA PHE A 62 -8.01 11.45 22.21
C PHE A 62 -7.81 11.25 23.72
N TRP A 63 -6.55 11.15 24.14
CA TRP A 63 -6.16 11.02 25.54
C TRP A 63 -5.39 12.27 25.98
N LEU A 64 -5.63 12.69 27.22
CA LEU A 64 -4.75 13.66 27.88
C LEU A 64 -3.52 12.91 28.38
N GLU A 65 -2.33 13.45 28.14
CA GLU A 65 -1.11 12.90 28.72
C GLU A 65 -0.93 13.36 30.17
N GLY A 66 -0.49 12.45 31.04
CA GLY A 66 -0.34 12.64 32.49
C GLY A 66 -1.57 12.22 33.29
N ASP A 67 -1.56 12.45 34.61
CA ASP A 67 -2.64 12.04 35.54
C ASP A 67 -3.92 12.90 35.44
N LYS A 68 -4.16 13.56 34.30
CA LYS A 68 -5.35 14.40 34.08
C LYS A 68 -6.50 13.56 33.54
N THR A 69 -7.66 13.63 34.20
CA THR A 69 -8.90 12.97 33.75
C THR A 69 -9.87 13.97 33.12
N ILE A 70 -10.65 13.52 32.13
CA ILE A 70 -11.67 14.33 31.46
C ILE A 70 -12.97 14.32 32.26
N LEU A 71 -13.37 13.15 32.76
CA LEU A 71 -14.46 13.04 33.74
C LEU A 71 -13.88 12.61 35.10
N PRO A 72 -14.55 12.95 36.22
CA PRO A 72 -14.14 12.45 37.53
C PRO A 72 -14.27 10.93 37.60
N SER A 73 -13.51 10.30 38.50
CA SER A 73 -13.54 8.84 38.67
C SER A 73 -14.94 8.33 38.98
N GLY A 74 -15.36 7.24 38.34
CA GLY A 74 -16.69 6.64 38.48
C GLY A 74 -17.82 7.39 37.77
N ALA A 75 -17.53 8.47 37.03
CA ALA A 75 -18.54 9.12 36.19
C ALA A 75 -18.81 8.31 34.92
N LYS A 76 -20.09 8.06 34.65
CA LYS A 76 -20.57 7.36 33.47
C LYS A 76 -20.19 8.11 32.20
N GLY A 77 -19.72 7.38 31.19
CA GLY A 77 -19.42 7.94 29.88
C GLY A 77 -20.64 8.63 29.25
N MET A 78 -20.45 9.81 28.69
CA MET A 78 -21.51 10.63 28.10
C MET A 78 -21.30 10.79 26.61
N THR A 79 -22.31 10.46 25.79
CA THR A 79 -22.28 10.63 24.34
C THR A 79 -23.23 11.74 23.92
N PHE A 80 -22.75 12.60 23.02
CA PHE A 80 -23.47 13.74 22.48
C PHE A 80 -23.47 13.67 20.96
N GLU A 81 -24.63 13.83 20.33
CA GLU A 81 -24.81 13.76 18.87
C GLU A 81 -25.07 15.14 18.22
N ASN A 82 -25.34 16.16 19.03
CA ASN A 82 -25.58 17.50 18.52
C ASN A 82 -25.17 18.58 19.53
N LYS A 83 -25.06 19.81 19.03
CA LYS A 83 -24.70 20.99 19.82
C LYS A 83 -25.74 21.29 20.90
N GLU A 84 -27.02 21.08 20.63
CA GLU A 84 -28.13 21.37 21.56
C GLU A 84 -28.15 20.42 22.77
N GLY A 85 -27.93 19.13 22.54
CA GLY A 85 -27.80 18.11 23.58
C GLY A 85 -26.52 18.23 24.41
N SER A 86 -25.54 18.99 23.92
CA SER A 86 -24.26 19.26 24.58
C SER A 86 -24.31 20.45 25.55
N SER A 87 -25.45 21.10 25.75
CA SER A 87 -25.59 22.29 26.63
C SER A 87 -25.01 22.09 28.04
N LYS A 88 -25.00 20.84 28.52
CA LYS A 88 -24.50 20.46 29.85
C LYS A 88 -22.99 20.12 29.89
N ALA A 89 -22.33 20.10 28.74
CA ALA A 89 -20.92 19.72 28.56
C ALA A 89 -20.13 20.81 27.80
N PRO A 90 -19.51 21.77 28.50
CA PRO A 90 -18.72 22.84 27.89
C PRO A 90 -17.61 22.34 26.94
N LEU A 91 -17.01 21.18 27.24
CA LEU A 91 -16.00 20.57 26.38
C LEU A 91 -16.62 20.09 25.06
N ALA A 92 -17.75 19.37 25.12
CA ALA A 92 -18.46 18.90 23.93
C ALA A 92 -18.93 20.08 23.07
N LEU A 93 -19.46 21.15 23.68
CA LEU A 93 -19.83 22.39 22.96
C LEU A 93 -18.66 23.01 22.21
N SER A 94 -17.46 22.95 22.78
CA SER A 94 -16.25 23.49 22.16
C SER A 94 -15.79 22.62 20.98
N LEU A 95 -15.91 21.30 21.11
CA LEU A 95 -15.61 20.35 20.04
C LEU A 95 -16.62 20.42 18.89
N PHE A 96 -17.91 20.62 19.17
CA PHE A 96 -18.94 20.82 18.15
C PHE A 96 -18.82 22.16 17.37
N LYS A 97 -17.97 23.09 17.80
CA LYS A 97 -17.65 24.29 16.99
C LYS A 97 -16.72 23.95 15.81
N ILE A 98 -16.07 22.79 15.85
CA ILE A 98 -15.22 22.33 14.76
C ILE A 98 -16.12 21.82 13.63
N GLU A 99 -16.01 22.43 12.46
CA GLU A 99 -16.74 22.01 11.27
C GLU A 99 -16.43 20.54 10.96
N GLY A 100 -17.50 19.75 10.81
CA GLY A 100 -17.40 18.33 10.49
C GLY A 100 -17.46 17.39 11.69
N VAL A 101 -17.55 17.87 12.94
CA VAL A 101 -17.76 17.00 14.10
C VAL A 101 -19.25 16.64 14.24
N GLU A 102 -19.58 15.36 14.20
CA GLU A 102 -20.95 14.83 14.27
C GLU A 102 -21.28 14.24 15.64
N ARG A 103 -20.29 13.64 16.33
CA ARG A 103 -20.52 13.01 17.64
C ARG A 103 -19.32 13.21 18.55
N VAL A 104 -19.56 13.38 19.84
CA VAL A 104 -18.52 13.46 20.87
C VAL A 104 -18.92 12.58 22.03
N THR A 105 -18.04 11.66 22.44
CA THR A 105 -18.17 10.86 23.65
C THR A 105 -17.08 11.24 24.62
N LEU A 106 -17.45 11.56 25.86
CA LEU A 106 -16.54 11.86 26.95
C LEU A 106 -16.54 10.70 27.95
N SER A 107 -15.36 10.22 28.28
CA SER A 107 -15.12 9.17 29.27
C SER A 107 -14.12 9.66 30.32
N GLN A 108 -13.81 8.85 31.34
CA GLN A 108 -12.88 9.23 32.41
C GLN A 108 -11.50 9.66 31.87
N HIS A 109 -10.93 8.91 30.92
CA HIS A 109 -9.56 9.11 30.45
C HIS A 109 -9.43 9.54 28.98
N ASN A 110 -10.53 9.60 28.23
CA ASN A 110 -10.48 9.93 26.81
C ASN A 110 -11.75 10.64 26.31
N ALA A 111 -11.58 11.34 25.20
CA ALA A 111 -12.67 11.89 24.40
C ALA A 111 -12.63 11.22 23.04
N ALA A 112 -13.72 10.53 22.66
CA ALA A 112 -13.89 10.02 21.32
C ALA A 112 -14.67 11.04 20.49
N VAL A 113 -14.14 11.42 19.33
CA VAL A 113 -14.79 12.35 18.41
C VAL A 113 -15.09 11.60 17.13
N SER A 114 -16.32 11.73 16.63
CA SER A 114 -16.70 11.28 15.30
C SER A 114 -16.90 12.46 14.35
N LYS A 115 -16.39 12.33 13.14
CA LYS A 115 -16.51 13.32 12.07
C LYS A 115 -17.44 12.84 10.96
N ALA A 116 -17.92 13.78 10.15
CA ALA A 116 -18.59 13.48 8.89
C ALA A 116 -17.67 12.68 7.97
N SER A 117 -18.28 11.76 7.20
CA SER A 117 -17.55 10.92 6.23
C SER A 117 -16.91 11.72 5.09
N SER A 118 -17.39 12.94 4.84
CA SER A 118 -16.93 13.82 3.76
C SER A 118 -15.65 14.61 4.06
N ILE A 119 -15.17 14.61 5.31
CA ILE A 119 -14.04 15.45 5.74
C ILE A 119 -12.90 14.55 6.21
N ASP A 120 -11.65 14.86 5.86
CA ASP A 120 -10.49 14.08 6.31
C ASP A 120 -10.00 14.46 7.70
N TRP A 121 -9.42 13.47 8.41
CA TRP A 121 -8.88 13.67 9.76
C TRP A 121 -7.75 14.70 9.83
N CYS A 122 -7.03 14.94 8.73
CA CYS A 122 -5.97 15.96 8.68
C CYS A 122 -6.48 17.37 8.99
N PHE A 123 -7.77 17.66 8.74
CA PHE A 123 -8.38 18.96 9.02
C PHE A 123 -9.06 19.05 10.39
N VAL A 124 -9.52 17.91 10.92
CA VAL A 124 -10.28 17.85 12.18
C VAL A 124 -9.36 17.59 13.37
N LYS A 125 -8.43 16.63 13.24
CA LYS A 125 -7.51 16.22 14.30
C LYS A 125 -6.74 17.39 14.95
N PRO A 126 -6.03 18.27 14.21
CA PRO A 126 -5.27 19.36 14.84
C PRO A 126 -6.20 20.36 15.55
N LYS A 127 -7.42 20.56 15.06
CA LYS A 127 -8.42 21.42 15.72
C LYS A 127 -8.92 20.81 17.02
N VAL A 128 -9.18 19.49 17.04
CA VAL A 128 -9.61 18.76 18.24
C VAL A 128 -8.49 18.78 19.30
N GLU A 129 -7.25 18.48 18.91
CA GLU A 129 -6.09 18.56 19.80
C GLU A 129 -5.92 19.98 20.37
N SER A 130 -6.02 21.01 19.52
CA SER A 130 -5.96 22.40 19.96
C SER A 130 -7.07 22.76 20.95
N VAL A 131 -8.30 22.29 20.74
CA VAL A 131 -9.43 22.52 21.67
C VAL A 131 -9.18 21.81 23.00
N LEU A 132 -8.75 20.55 22.99
CA LEU A 132 -8.43 19.81 24.21
C LEU A 132 -7.27 20.47 24.99
N CYS A 133 -6.17 20.79 24.31
CA CYS A 133 -5.04 21.47 24.93
C CYS A 133 -5.44 22.81 25.55
N SER A 134 -6.17 23.66 24.80
CA SER A 134 -6.58 24.98 25.29
C SER A 134 -7.61 24.90 26.42
N PHE A 135 -8.55 23.94 26.36
CA PHE A 135 -9.58 23.77 27.38
C PHE A 135 -8.96 23.37 28.73
N PHE A 136 -8.04 22.41 28.73
CA PHE A 136 -7.38 21.92 29.95
C PHE A 136 -6.15 22.74 30.38
N ALA A 137 -5.68 23.68 29.54
CA ALA A 137 -4.68 24.68 29.94
C ALA A 137 -5.27 25.75 30.88
N ILE A 138 -6.58 25.99 30.81
CA ILE A 138 -7.26 26.96 31.68
C ILE A 138 -7.68 26.24 32.98
N ALA A 139 -7.10 26.65 34.10
CA ALA A 139 -7.46 26.10 35.41
C ALA A 139 -8.93 26.43 35.76
N GLY A 140 -9.67 25.42 36.25
CA GLY A 140 -11.02 25.58 36.78
C GLY A 140 -12.16 25.35 35.78
N LEU A 141 -11.89 25.20 34.47
CA LEU A 141 -12.94 24.76 33.54
C LEU A 141 -13.31 23.30 33.78
N GLN A 142 -14.61 23.05 33.94
CA GLN A 142 -15.15 21.70 34.09
C GLN A 142 -15.60 21.20 32.71
N PRO A 143 -15.16 20.00 32.27
CA PRO A 143 -15.55 19.43 30.98
C PRO A 143 -17.06 19.19 30.85
N VAL A 144 -17.69 18.85 31.98
CA VAL A 144 -19.13 18.64 32.15
C VAL A 144 -19.58 19.31 33.44
N TYR A 145 -20.75 19.95 33.44
CA TYR A 145 -21.31 20.52 34.67
C TYR A 145 -21.67 19.43 35.67
N LYS A 146 -21.42 19.70 36.97
CA LYS A 146 -21.69 18.74 38.05
C LYS A 146 -23.13 18.20 38.08
N SER A 147 -24.11 19.02 37.67
CA SER A 147 -25.52 18.64 37.61
C SER A 147 -25.86 17.60 36.52
N ALA A 148 -24.95 17.33 35.60
CA ALA A 148 -25.13 16.40 34.50
C ALA A 148 -24.28 15.13 34.65
N LEU A 149 -23.38 15.09 35.63
CA LEU A 149 -22.58 13.91 35.93
C LEU A 149 -23.49 12.85 36.57
N GLN A 150 -23.52 11.68 35.95
CA GLN A 150 -24.08 10.47 36.52
C GLN A 150 -22.89 9.61 36.95
N PHE A 151 -22.92 9.09 38.17
CA PHE A 151 -21.90 8.16 38.65
C PHE A 151 -22.45 6.74 38.52
N GLU A 152 -21.62 5.82 38.06
CA GLU A 152 -21.92 4.39 38.15
C GLU A 152 -21.95 4.03 39.64
N SER A 153 -22.95 3.25 40.04
CA SER A 153 -23.00 2.81 41.43
C SER A 153 -21.89 1.77 41.64
N GLU A 154 -21.27 1.76 42.83
CA GLU A 154 -20.29 0.71 43.20
C GLU A 154 -20.85 -0.72 42.99
N ALA A 155 -22.18 -0.87 43.03
CA ALA A 155 -22.87 -2.13 42.76
C ALA A 155 -22.84 -2.54 41.27
N GLU A 156 -22.96 -1.59 40.34
CA GLU A 156 -22.92 -1.86 38.89
C GLU A 156 -21.48 -2.24 38.45
N GLU A 157 -20.46 -1.55 38.98
CA GLU A 157 -19.06 -1.88 38.67
C GLU A 157 -18.65 -3.25 39.25
N ALA A 158 -19.13 -3.58 40.46
CA ALA A 158 -18.93 -4.90 41.05
C ALA A 158 -19.64 -6.02 40.26
N GLU A 159 -20.83 -5.75 39.70
CA GLU A 159 -21.53 -6.70 38.84
C GLU A 159 -20.76 -6.92 37.53
N LYS A 160 -20.32 -5.84 36.87
CA LYS A 160 -19.49 -5.92 35.66
C LYS A 160 -18.21 -6.73 35.90
N ALA A 161 -17.52 -6.45 37.00
CA ALA A 161 -16.29 -7.15 37.38
C ALA A 161 -16.53 -8.67 37.53
N LYS A 162 -17.62 -9.04 38.24
CA LYS A 162 -18.01 -10.43 38.42
C LYS A 162 -18.40 -11.12 37.10
N LEU A 163 -19.04 -10.38 36.19
CA LEU A 163 -19.39 -10.88 34.87
C LEU A 163 -18.14 -11.10 34.01
N MET A 164 -17.20 -10.16 34.03
CA MET A 164 -15.92 -10.27 33.31
C MET A 164 -15.07 -11.44 33.83
N GLU A 165 -15.05 -11.66 35.15
CA GLU A 165 -14.37 -12.80 35.77
C GLU A 165 -14.95 -14.13 35.24
N ARG A 166 -16.28 -14.29 35.26
CA ARG A 166 -16.94 -15.49 34.73
C ARG A 166 -16.68 -15.71 33.24
N ILE A 167 -16.64 -14.64 32.44
CA ILE A 167 -16.27 -14.74 31.02
C ILE A 167 -14.81 -15.20 30.87
N GLY A 168 -13.90 -14.69 31.70
CA GLY A 168 -12.51 -15.11 31.77
C GLY A 168 -12.36 -16.60 32.07
N GLU A 169 -13.08 -17.12 33.06
CA GLU A 169 -13.07 -18.55 33.41
C GLU A 169 -13.50 -19.44 32.23
N VAL A 170 -14.58 -19.08 31.53
CA VAL A 170 -15.04 -19.82 30.35
C VAL A 170 -14.00 -19.78 29.23
N LEU A 171 -13.34 -18.63 29.04
CA LEU A 171 -12.27 -18.49 28.05
C LEU A 171 -11.12 -19.43 28.39
N ASP A 172 -10.67 -19.46 29.64
CA ASP A 172 -9.52 -20.24 30.09
C ASP A 172 -9.81 -21.76 30.11
N ASP A 173 -10.99 -22.17 30.55
CA ASP A 173 -11.32 -23.59 30.73
C ASP A 173 -11.76 -24.29 29.44
N ARG A 174 -12.44 -23.57 28.54
CA ARG A 174 -13.11 -24.19 27.38
C ARG A 174 -12.56 -23.73 26.04
N ILE A 175 -12.15 -22.48 25.93
CA ILE A 175 -11.85 -21.87 24.63
C ILE A 175 -10.35 -21.87 24.37
N ARG A 176 -9.52 -21.39 25.29
CA ARG A 176 -8.06 -21.37 25.16
C ARG A 176 -7.45 -22.73 24.87
N PRO A 177 -7.84 -23.86 25.51
CA PRO A 177 -7.24 -25.15 25.21
C PRO A 177 -7.41 -25.54 23.75
N VAL A 178 -8.62 -25.31 23.21
CA VAL A 178 -8.93 -25.57 21.80
C VAL A 178 -8.16 -24.65 20.86
N LEU A 179 -7.99 -23.38 21.23
CA LEU A 179 -7.24 -22.42 20.43
C LEU A 179 -5.73 -22.70 20.45
N GLN A 180 -5.20 -23.13 21.60
CA GLN A 180 -3.78 -23.43 21.79
C GLN A 180 -3.37 -24.72 21.05
N ASP A 181 -4.27 -25.71 20.97
CA ASP A 181 -4.08 -26.89 20.10
C ASP A 181 -3.88 -26.48 18.63
N ASP A 182 -4.58 -25.43 18.18
CA ASP A 182 -4.47 -24.86 16.83
C ASP A 182 -3.34 -23.79 16.71
N GLY A 183 -2.53 -23.58 17.76
CA GLY A 183 -1.42 -22.63 17.77
C GLY A 183 -1.84 -21.15 17.90
N GLY A 184 -3.04 -20.88 18.39
CA GLY A 184 -3.58 -19.55 18.66
C GLY A 184 -3.92 -19.31 20.14
N ASP A 185 -4.38 -18.10 20.45
CA ASP A 185 -4.82 -17.72 21.80
C ASP A 185 -5.81 -16.53 21.72
N VAL A 186 -6.43 -16.16 22.84
CA VAL A 186 -7.38 -15.05 22.94
C VAL A 186 -7.23 -14.28 24.24
N ASP A 187 -7.19 -12.95 24.19
CA ASP A 187 -7.32 -12.10 25.37
C ASP A 187 -8.72 -11.50 25.48
N LEU A 188 -9.23 -11.41 26.70
CA LEU A 188 -10.39 -10.60 27.04
C LEU A 188 -10.00 -9.11 27.06
N ALA A 189 -10.78 -8.24 26.43
CA ALA A 189 -10.50 -6.80 26.39
C ALA A 189 -11.54 -5.96 27.13
N ASP A 190 -12.81 -6.04 26.74
CA ASP A 190 -13.90 -5.30 27.38
C ASP A 190 -15.26 -5.94 27.06
N PHE A 191 -16.28 -5.64 27.86
CA PHE A 191 -17.66 -6.08 27.67
C PHE A 191 -18.63 -4.90 27.86
N ASP A 192 -19.51 -4.70 26.87
CA ASP A 192 -20.59 -3.73 26.94
C ASP A 192 -21.90 -4.42 27.35
N GLU A 193 -22.32 -4.19 28.59
CA GLU A 193 -23.51 -4.80 29.20
C GLU A 193 -24.81 -4.41 28.50
N LYS A 194 -24.89 -3.19 27.94
CA LYS A 194 -26.12 -2.70 27.30
C LYS A 194 -26.38 -3.42 25.99
N THR A 195 -25.31 -3.64 25.22
CA THR A 195 -25.40 -4.27 23.90
C THR A 195 -25.17 -5.79 23.96
N GLY A 196 -24.53 -6.28 25.02
CA GLY A 196 -24.09 -7.68 25.15
C GLY A 196 -22.90 -8.01 24.25
N VAL A 197 -22.09 -7.00 23.87
CA VAL A 197 -20.97 -7.16 22.94
C VAL A 197 -19.67 -7.37 23.73
N LEU A 198 -19.01 -8.51 23.49
CA LEU A 198 -17.71 -8.84 24.06
C LEU A 198 -16.58 -8.50 23.08
N SER A 199 -15.65 -7.67 23.52
CA SER A 199 -14.41 -7.36 22.80
C SER A 199 -13.30 -8.30 23.24
N VAL A 200 -12.71 -9.01 22.28
CA VAL A 200 -11.57 -9.92 22.50
C VAL A 200 -10.43 -9.59 21.56
N ARG A 201 -9.20 -9.97 21.91
CA ARG A 201 -8.03 -9.85 21.04
C ARG A 201 -7.50 -11.24 20.72
N LEU A 202 -7.64 -11.66 19.47
CA LEU A 202 -7.06 -12.92 19.01
C LEU A 202 -5.53 -12.81 18.87
N LYS A 203 -4.83 -13.88 19.23
CA LYS A 203 -3.36 -14.01 19.24
C LYS A 203 -2.91 -15.26 18.48
N GLY A 204 -1.61 -15.30 18.15
CA GLY A 204 -0.97 -16.45 17.50
C GLY A 204 -1.52 -16.73 16.09
N ALA A 205 -1.68 -18.00 15.73
CA ALA A 205 -2.26 -18.42 14.45
C ALA A 205 -3.66 -17.81 14.20
N CYS A 206 -4.40 -17.48 15.26
CA CYS A 206 -5.74 -16.89 15.19
C CYS A 206 -5.76 -15.38 14.90
N ALA A 207 -4.64 -14.67 15.08
CA ALA A 207 -4.54 -13.24 14.81
C ALA A 207 -4.39 -12.92 13.32
N GLY A 208 -3.71 -13.79 12.57
CA GLY A 208 -3.34 -13.56 11.17
C GLY A 208 -4.11 -14.39 10.15
N CYS A 209 -4.96 -15.33 10.59
CA CYS A 209 -5.74 -16.16 9.68
C CYS A 209 -7.10 -15.47 9.39
N PRO A 210 -7.32 -15.00 8.15
CA PRO A 210 -8.48 -14.21 7.84
C PRO A 210 -9.75 -15.07 7.65
N MET A 211 -9.59 -16.40 7.62
CA MET A 211 -10.68 -17.36 7.77
C MET A 211 -11.02 -17.68 9.21
N SER A 212 -10.03 -17.70 10.10
CA SER A 212 -10.28 -17.90 11.52
C SER A 212 -11.05 -16.70 12.09
N SER A 213 -10.81 -15.48 11.62
CA SER A 213 -11.52 -14.30 12.16
C SER A 213 -13.05 -14.36 12.05
N VAL A 214 -13.62 -15.12 11.09
CA VAL A 214 -15.07 -15.31 10.95
C VAL A 214 -15.54 -16.61 11.60
N THR A 215 -14.93 -17.75 11.27
CA THR A 215 -15.39 -19.06 11.78
C THR A 215 -14.97 -19.33 13.23
N LEU A 216 -13.75 -18.97 13.60
CA LEU A 216 -13.25 -19.07 14.98
C LEU A 216 -14.02 -18.11 15.89
N ARG A 217 -14.30 -16.89 15.40
CA ARG A 217 -15.16 -15.94 16.10
C ARG A 217 -16.55 -16.50 16.33
N PHE A 218 -17.18 -17.12 15.33
CA PHE A 218 -18.49 -17.75 15.50
C PHE A 218 -18.46 -18.94 16.46
N ARG A 219 -17.37 -19.72 16.45
CA ARG A 219 -17.17 -20.83 17.40
C ARG A 219 -17.00 -20.33 18.83
N ILE A 220 -16.15 -19.32 19.04
CA ILE A 220 -15.93 -18.63 20.32
C ILE A 220 -17.24 -18.00 20.80
N GLU A 221 -17.95 -17.30 19.92
CA GLU A 221 -19.24 -16.67 20.21
C GLU A 221 -20.29 -17.70 20.64
N ASN A 222 -20.46 -18.80 19.91
CA ASN A 222 -21.40 -19.86 20.30
C ASN A 222 -21.04 -20.50 21.64
N MET A 223 -19.75 -20.78 21.89
CA MET A 223 -19.30 -21.36 23.15
C MET A 223 -19.50 -20.41 24.33
N LEU A 224 -19.29 -19.11 24.13
CA LEU A 224 -19.53 -18.07 25.12
C LEU A 224 -21.02 -17.86 25.36
N VAL A 225 -21.84 -17.72 24.33
CA VAL A 225 -23.31 -17.55 24.45
C VAL A 225 -23.93 -18.73 25.22
N GLN A 226 -23.44 -19.96 24.99
CA GLN A 226 -23.91 -21.14 25.72
C GLN A 226 -23.51 -21.16 27.20
N SER A 227 -22.37 -20.57 27.55
CA SER A 227 -21.83 -20.61 28.92
C SER A 227 -22.17 -19.35 29.71
N VAL A 228 -22.37 -18.22 29.03
CA VAL A 228 -22.63 -16.87 29.53
C VAL A 228 -23.70 -16.22 28.62
N PRO A 229 -24.99 -16.40 28.89
CA PRO A 229 -26.08 -15.93 28.02
C PRO A 229 -26.18 -14.39 27.90
N GLU A 230 -25.49 -13.65 28.76
CA GLU A 230 -25.36 -12.19 28.70
C GLU A 230 -24.49 -11.74 27.51
N VAL A 231 -23.59 -12.61 27.03
CA VAL A 231 -22.81 -12.37 25.82
C VAL A 231 -23.70 -12.69 24.61
N LYS A 232 -23.99 -11.67 23.80
CA LYS A 232 -24.80 -11.79 22.58
C LYS A 232 -23.97 -11.83 21.30
N LYS A 233 -22.80 -11.17 21.32
CA LYS A 233 -21.93 -11.03 20.14
C LYS A 233 -20.49 -10.86 20.58
N VAL A 234 -19.55 -11.45 19.86
CA VAL A 234 -18.11 -11.28 20.11
C VAL A 234 -17.50 -10.46 18.99
N ILE A 235 -16.61 -9.50 19.26
CA ILE A 235 -15.85 -8.74 18.25
C ILE A 235 -14.35 -8.89 18.52
N ASN A 236 -13.55 -9.06 17.46
CA ASN A 236 -12.10 -9.08 17.57
C ASN A 236 -11.53 -7.67 17.38
N ILE A 237 -10.89 -7.13 18.41
CA ILE A 237 -10.12 -5.90 18.35
C ILE A 237 -8.68 -6.23 17.95
N ALA A 238 -8.48 -6.58 16.67
CA ALA A 238 -7.16 -6.89 16.15
C ALA A 238 -6.22 -5.68 16.26
N SER A 239 -5.00 -5.90 16.75
CA SER A 239 -3.88 -4.96 16.65
C SER A 239 -3.45 -4.87 15.18
N THR A 240 -3.84 -3.79 14.50
CA THR A 240 -3.35 -3.36 13.18
C THR A 240 -3.35 -4.47 12.11
N ASP A 241 -4.54 -4.82 11.59
CA ASP A 241 -4.64 -5.56 10.34
C ASP A 241 -3.89 -4.77 9.22
N PRO A 242 -2.86 -5.33 8.56
CA PRO A 242 -2.20 -4.64 7.45
C PRO A 242 -3.20 -4.19 6.36
N LEU A 243 -4.34 -4.88 6.24
CA LEU A 243 -5.38 -4.60 5.27
C LEU A 243 -6.31 -3.46 5.68
N SER A 244 -6.35 -3.06 6.96
CA SER A 244 -7.10 -1.86 7.39
C SER A 244 -6.44 -0.55 6.93
N ARG A 245 -5.20 -0.61 6.43
CA ARG A 245 -4.48 0.52 5.82
C ARG A 245 -4.89 0.77 4.36
N LEU A 246 -5.67 -0.11 3.74
CA LEU A 246 -6.05 -0.01 2.33
C LEU A 246 -7.37 0.75 2.22
N GLU A 247 -7.28 2.08 2.12
CA GLU A 247 -8.43 2.97 2.09
C GLU A 247 -9.44 2.61 0.98
N GLY A 248 -10.67 2.32 1.41
CA GLY A 248 -11.81 2.05 0.55
C GLY A 248 -11.86 0.64 -0.05
N TYR A 249 -10.90 -0.25 0.22
CA TYR A 249 -11.00 -1.64 -0.19
C TYR A 249 -11.74 -2.48 0.85
N ARG A 250 -12.72 -3.24 0.39
CA ARG A 250 -13.36 -4.31 1.14
C ARG A 250 -12.74 -5.65 0.74
N ILE A 251 -12.54 -6.53 1.71
CA ILE A 251 -12.08 -7.90 1.47
C ILE A 251 -13.29 -8.82 1.31
N LEU A 252 -13.32 -9.60 0.24
CA LEU A 252 -14.23 -10.73 0.06
C LEU A 252 -13.47 -12.05 0.19
N TYR A 253 -14.01 -12.94 1.00
CA TYR A 253 -13.50 -14.29 1.16
C TYR A 253 -14.22 -15.24 0.20
N VAL A 254 -13.47 -15.84 -0.73
CA VAL A 254 -14.00 -16.77 -1.72
C VAL A 254 -13.42 -18.15 -1.47
N PRO A 255 -14.23 -19.20 -1.26
CA PRO A 255 -13.70 -20.55 -1.02
C PRO A 255 -12.83 -21.02 -2.19
N LEU A 256 -11.75 -21.75 -1.88
CA LEU A 256 -10.81 -22.28 -2.87
C LEU A 256 -11.45 -23.38 -3.73
N SER A 257 -12.35 -24.16 -3.13
CA SER A 257 -13.17 -25.17 -3.80
C SER A 257 -14.49 -25.34 -3.05
N LYS A 258 -15.49 -25.95 -3.70
CA LYS A 258 -16.80 -26.21 -3.10
C LYS A 258 -16.65 -27.00 -1.79
N GLY A 259 -17.18 -26.46 -0.69
CA GLY A 259 -17.11 -27.08 0.64
C GLY A 259 -15.75 -26.98 1.33
N SER A 260 -14.75 -26.33 0.71
CA SER A 260 -13.46 -26.12 1.35
C SER A 260 -13.57 -25.11 2.48
N PRO A 261 -12.98 -25.38 3.66
CA PRO A 261 -12.86 -24.37 4.70
C PRO A 261 -11.84 -23.31 4.30
N LEU A 262 -11.04 -23.53 3.25
CA LEU A 262 -10.02 -22.60 2.77
C LEU A 262 -10.62 -21.58 1.79
N THR A 263 -10.25 -20.30 1.93
CA THR A 263 -10.72 -19.17 1.12
C THR A 263 -9.52 -18.35 0.65
N ARG A 264 -9.67 -17.74 -0.53
CA ARG A 264 -8.80 -16.69 -1.03
C ARG A 264 -9.43 -15.32 -0.78
N GLN A 265 -8.58 -14.33 -0.59
CA GLN A 265 -9.00 -12.93 -0.46
C GLN A 265 -9.10 -12.30 -1.84
N LEU A 266 -10.24 -11.71 -2.15
CA LEU A 266 -10.39 -10.73 -3.21
C LEU A 266 -10.55 -9.36 -2.59
N MET A 267 -9.89 -8.37 -3.20
CA MET A 267 -10.04 -6.99 -2.78
C MET A 267 -11.01 -6.29 -3.72
N VAL A 268 -12.08 -5.73 -3.18
CA VAL A 268 -13.12 -5.06 -3.97
C VAL A 268 -13.31 -3.62 -3.52
N LYS A 269 -13.55 -2.73 -4.47
CA LYS A 269 -13.83 -1.32 -4.23
C LYS A 269 -14.75 -0.78 -5.32
N ARG A 270 -15.44 0.32 -5.08
CA ARG A 270 -16.07 1.11 -6.15
C ARG A 270 -15.01 1.51 -7.19
N ASN A 271 -15.37 1.52 -8.46
CA ASN A 271 -14.48 2.03 -9.48
C ASN A 271 -14.42 3.57 -9.41
N ASP A 272 -13.30 4.11 -8.92
CA ASP A 272 -13.13 5.57 -8.79
C ASP A 272 -12.62 6.21 -10.10
N GLN A 273 -11.95 5.44 -10.96
CA GLN A 273 -11.32 5.92 -12.20
C GLN A 273 -11.76 5.11 -13.42
N ALA A 274 -12.98 5.35 -13.92
CA ALA A 274 -13.35 4.88 -15.25
C ALA A 274 -12.54 5.63 -16.31
N ALA A 275 -11.73 4.88 -17.07
CA ALA A 275 -11.07 5.40 -18.26
C ALA A 275 -12.10 5.92 -19.28
N ASP A 276 -13.24 5.23 -19.39
CA ASP A 276 -14.35 5.58 -20.28
C ASP A 276 -15.68 5.54 -19.48
N PRO A 277 -16.11 6.67 -18.89
CA PRO A 277 -17.31 6.73 -18.05
C PRO A 277 -18.61 6.31 -18.75
N ALA A 278 -18.67 6.43 -20.08
CA ALA A 278 -19.81 6.02 -20.90
C ALA A 278 -19.94 4.49 -21.00
N GLU A 279 -18.83 3.75 -20.99
CA GLU A 279 -18.82 2.29 -21.08
C GLU A 279 -18.75 1.63 -19.69
N TRP A 280 -18.09 2.27 -18.72
CA TRP A 280 -17.87 1.75 -17.36
C TRP A 280 -18.27 2.77 -16.29
N PRO A 281 -19.57 3.01 -16.08
CA PRO A 281 -20.05 3.98 -15.09
C PRO A 281 -19.65 3.60 -13.66
N ASN A 282 -19.11 4.56 -12.91
CA ASN A 282 -18.54 4.36 -11.57
C ASN A 282 -19.56 3.84 -10.54
N GLU A 283 -20.81 4.27 -10.63
CA GLU A 283 -21.88 3.94 -9.67
C GLU A 283 -22.23 2.45 -9.66
N ARG A 284 -22.10 1.77 -10.81
CA ARG A 284 -22.46 0.36 -11.02
C ARG A 284 -21.28 -0.53 -11.46
N THR A 285 -20.06 0.02 -11.53
CA THR A 285 -18.81 -0.73 -11.78
C THR A 285 -18.02 -1.01 -10.51
N LEU A 286 -17.82 -2.29 -10.21
CA LEU A 286 -16.98 -2.78 -9.11
C LEU A 286 -15.56 -3.06 -9.63
N PHE A 287 -14.56 -2.51 -8.94
CA PHE A 287 -13.16 -2.85 -9.14
C PHE A 287 -12.77 -4.04 -8.27
N VAL A 288 -12.12 -5.04 -8.87
CA VAL A 288 -11.69 -6.28 -8.23
C VAL A 288 -10.19 -6.45 -8.43
N ALA A 289 -9.44 -6.58 -7.33
CA ALA A 289 -8.01 -6.82 -7.32
C ALA A 289 -7.68 -8.14 -6.61
N HIS A 290 -6.38 -8.49 -6.65
CA HIS A 290 -5.86 -9.74 -6.10
C HIS A 290 -6.44 -10.99 -6.81
N LEU A 291 -6.57 -10.89 -8.14
CA LEU A 291 -7.00 -11.99 -9.00
C LEU A 291 -5.80 -12.78 -9.51
N ASP A 292 -5.96 -14.10 -9.63
CA ASP A 292 -4.96 -14.95 -10.25
C ASP A 292 -4.92 -14.76 -11.78
N TYR A 293 -3.76 -14.99 -12.39
CA TYR A 293 -3.56 -14.80 -13.84
C TYR A 293 -4.47 -15.66 -14.74
N TRP A 294 -4.95 -16.79 -14.22
CA TRP A 294 -5.81 -17.75 -14.91
C TRP A 294 -7.31 -17.54 -14.66
N VAL A 295 -7.71 -16.54 -13.86
CA VAL A 295 -9.13 -16.21 -13.69
C VAL A 295 -9.69 -15.69 -15.01
N THR A 296 -10.89 -16.18 -15.38
CA THR A 296 -11.59 -15.78 -16.60
C THR A 296 -12.77 -14.88 -16.28
N GLU A 297 -13.19 -14.07 -17.25
CA GLU A 297 -14.36 -13.18 -17.11
C GLU A 297 -15.61 -13.97 -16.73
N LYS A 298 -15.85 -15.12 -17.39
CA LYS A 298 -16.97 -16.03 -17.06
C LYS A 298 -16.95 -16.52 -15.61
N ALA A 299 -15.77 -16.75 -15.04
CA ALA A 299 -15.65 -17.19 -13.65
C ALA A 299 -16.00 -16.05 -12.67
N LEU A 300 -15.59 -14.82 -12.98
CA LEU A 300 -15.98 -13.64 -12.21
C LEU A 300 -17.47 -13.34 -12.34
N THR A 301 -18.05 -13.45 -13.55
CA THR A 301 -19.50 -13.27 -13.77
C THR A 301 -20.30 -14.20 -12.85
N ARG A 302 -20.01 -15.50 -12.87
CA ARG A 302 -20.68 -16.49 -12.01
C ARG A 302 -20.49 -16.24 -10.52
N LEU A 303 -19.33 -15.70 -10.12
CA LEU A 303 -19.05 -15.39 -8.73
C LEU A 303 -19.92 -14.23 -8.23
N PHE A 304 -20.06 -13.18 -9.06
CA PHE A 304 -20.76 -11.95 -8.68
C PHE A 304 -22.27 -11.95 -8.99
N GLU A 305 -22.76 -12.85 -9.84
CA GLU A 305 -24.19 -13.08 -10.11
C GLU A 305 -25.04 -13.31 -8.84
N VAL A 306 -24.41 -13.79 -7.76
CA VAL A 306 -25.09 -13.97 -6.47
C VAL A 306 -25.60 -12.68 -5.86
N PHE A 307 -24.90 -11.58 -6.11
CA PHE A 307 -25.25 -10.28 -5.55
C PHE A 307 -26.18 -9.47 -6.46
N GLY A 308 -26.40 -9.95 -7.69
CA GLY A 308 -27.33 -9.43 -8.68
C GLY A 308 -26.84 -9.62 -10.11
N ASP A 309 -27.63 -9.16 -11.08
CA ASP A 309 -27.35 -9.38 -12.49
C ASP A 309 -26.11 -8.62 -12.95
N VAL A 310 -25.18 -9.34 -13.57
CA VAL A 310 -23.93 -8.81 -14.11
C VAL A 310 -24.10 -8.56 -15.61
N GLU A 311 -23.91 -7.31 -16.04
CA GLU A 311 -23.99 -6.93 -17.45
C GLU A 311 -22.71 -7.31 -18.20
N ARG A 312 -21.54 -6.99 -17.63
CA ARG A 312 -20.25 -7.21 -18.29
C ARG A 312 -19.12 -7.34 -17.28
N VAL A 313 -18.10 -8.11 -17.64
CA VAL A 313 -16.84 -8.21 -16.89
C VAL A 313 -15.68 -7.94 -17.83
N ARG A 314 -14.67 -7.20 -17.36
CA ARG A 314 -13.42 -6.94 -18.08
C ARG A 314 -12.23 -7.26 -17.18
N ILE A 315 -11.34 -8.14 -17.63
CA ILE A 315 -10.08 -8.41 -16.93
C ILE A 315 -8.93 -7.69 -17.63
N LYS A 316 -8.24 -6.81 -16.91
CA LYS A 316 -7.01 -6.15 -17.33
C LYS A 316 -5.81 -6.87 -16.71
N LYS A 317 -4.88 -7.32 -17.55
CA LYS A 317 -3.61 -7.91 -17.13
C LYS A 317 -2.52 -6.87 -17.37
N ALA A 318 -1.84 -6.45 -16.30
CA ALA A 318 -0.78 -5.47 -16.35
C ALA A 318 0.52 -6.13 -15.89
N VAL A 319 1.51 -6.13 -16.78
CA VAL A 319 2.88 -6.54 -16.44
C VAL A 319 3.60 -5.29 -15.94
N LYS A 320 3.88 -5.21 -14.64
CA LYS A 320 4.69 -4.10 -14.12
C LYS A 320 6.16 -4.50 -14.10
N PRO A 321 7.07 -3.70 -14.70
CA PRO A 321 8.49 -3.95 -14.57
C PRO A 321 8.91 -3.81 -13.11
N ALA A 322 9.88 -4.61 -12.70
CA ALA A 322 10.46 -4.60 -11.36
C ALA A 322 10.85 -3.17 -10.94
N GLN A 323 10.35 -2.72 -9.79
CA GLN A 323 10.58 -1.35 -9.32
C GLN A 323 11.88 -1.22 -8.51
N THR A 324 12.26 -2.25 -7.76
CA THR A 324 13.45 -2.24 -6.91
C THR A 324 14.66 -2.82 -7.65
N SER A 325 15.86 -2.35 -7.34
CA SER A 325 17.11 -2.93 -7.88
C SER A 325 17.29 -4.41 -7.52
N ALA A 326 16.79 -4.85 -6.36
CA ALA A 326 16.74 -6.26 -5.96
C ALA A 326 15.76 -7.07 -6.85
N ASP A 327 14.52 -6.60 -7.01
CA ASP A 327 13.52 -7.24 -7.89
C ASP A 327 14.01 -7.33 -9.36
N LYS A 328 14.80 -6.34 -9.82
CA LYS A 328 15.42 -6.33 -11.15
C LYS A 328 16.56 -7.34 -11.27
N ALA A 329 17.37 -7.49 -10.23
CA ALA A 329 18.47 -8.47 -10.21
C ALA A 329 17.94 -9.90 -10.23
N ASP A 330 16.80 -10.15 -9.59
CA ASP A 330 16.14 -11.46 -9.53
C ASP A 330 15.20 -11.73 -10.71
N GLY A 331 15.03 -10.76 -11.63
CA GLY A 331 14.14 -10.89 -12.79
C GLY A 331 12.65 -11.04 -12.43
N ILE A 332 12.24 -10.54 -11.26
CA ILE A 332 10.87 -10.70 -10.75
C ILE A 332 9.92 -9.80 -11.56
N VAL A 333 9.15 -10.43 -12.45
CA VAL A 333 8.03 -9.79 -13.15
C VAL A 333 6.77 -9.95 -12.30
N ARG A 334 6.14 -8.83 -11.90
CA ARG A 334 4.87 -8.86 -11.17
C ARG A 334 3.72 -8.74 -12.16
N ASP A 335 3.08 -9.86 -12.43
CA ASP A 335 1.82 -9.92 -13.18
C ASP A 335 0.69 -9.48 -12.25
N LEU A 336 0.17 -8.28 -12.50
CA LEU A 336 -0.98 -7.76 -11.78
C LEU A 336 -2.23 -7.97 -12.63
N VAL A 337 -3.23 -8.62 -12.04
CA VAL A 337 -4.52 -8.84 -12.71
C VAL A 337 -5.62 -8.12 -11.94
N PHE A 338 -6.34 -7.29 -12.68
CA PHE A 338 -7.45 -6.48 -12.18
C PHE A 338 -8.72 -6.80 -12.96
N GLY A 339 -9.85 -6.86 -12.29
CA GLY A 339 -11.16 -7.08 -12.87
C GLY A 339 -12.05 -5.86 -12.68
N HIS A 340 -12.88 -5.57 -13.66
CA HIS A 340 -13.99 -4.63 -13.54
C HIS A 340 -15.28 -5.42 -13.78
N VAL A 341 -16.21 -5.34 -12.83
CA VAL A 341 -17.50 -6.03 -12.90
C VAL A 341 -18.59 -4.97 -12.96
N LEU A 342 -19.31 -4.93 -14.07
CA LEU A 342 -20.41 -4.00 -14.30
C LEU A 342 -21.73 -4.69 -13.97
N PHE A 343 -22.43 -4.18 -12.96
CA PHE A 343 -23.75 -4.66 -12.59
C PHE A 343 -24.85 -3.92 -13.37
N VAL A 344 -25.99 -4.60 -13.55
CA VAL A 344 -27.19 -3.99 -14.12
C VAL A 344 -27.78 -2.95 -13.16
N SER A 345 -27.78 -3.23 -11.85
CA SER A 345 -28.27 -2.34 -10.80
C SER A 345 -27.15 -1.85 -9.87
N GLU A 346 -27.27 -0.61 -9.39
CA GLU A 346 -26.41 -0.03 -8.35
C GLU A 346 -26.53 -0.80 -7.02
N ASP A 347 -27.73 -1.31 -6.71
CA ASP A 347 -28.01 -2.04 -5.47
C ASP A 347 -27.18 -3.33 -5.38
N SER A 348 -26.94 -3.98 -6.51
CA SER A 348 -26.09 -5.17 -6.59
C SER A 348 -24.65 -4.87 -6.17
N MET A 349 -24.12 -3.68 -6.51
CA MET A 349 -22.81 -3.27 -6.02
C MET A 349 -22.85 -2.95 -4.51
N LYS A 350 -23.88 -2.24 -4.05
CA LYS A 350 -24.04 -1.93 -2.61
C LYS A 350 -24.09 -3.20 -1.77
N ASN A 351 -24.78 -4.24 -2.25
CA ASN A 351 -24.78 -5.56 -1.60
C ASN A 351 -23.37 -6.13 -1.47
N VAL A 352 -22.53 -6.01 -2.51
CA VAL A 352 -21.14 -6.46 -2.47
C VAL A 352 -20.27 -5.64 -1.52
N LEU A 353 -20.50 -4.33 -1.39
CA LEU A 353 -19.63 -3.43 -0.61
C LEU A 353 -20.08 -3.26 0.85
N GLU A 354 -21.38 -3.32 1.12
CA GLU A 354 -21.95 -2.95 2.42
C GLU A 354 -22.49 -4.15 3.20
N SER A 355 -22.95 -5.22 2.52
CA SER A 355 -23.55 -6.36 3.22
C SER A 355 -22.51 -7.15 4.02
N PRO A 356 -22.57 -7.23 5.37
CA PRO A 356 -21.58 -7.94 6.17
C PRO A 356 -21.52 -9.45 5.85
N SER A 357 -22.60 -10.00 5.29
CA SER A 357 -22.74 -11.41 4.95
C SER A 357 -22.24 -11.78 3.55
N ALA A 358 -21.76 -10.83 2.75
CA ALA A 358 -21.39 -11.09 1.35
C ALA A 358 -20.40 -12.25 1.18
N SER A 359 -19.38 -12.35 2.05
CA SER A 359 -18.43 -13.47 2.04
C SER A 359 -19.09 -14.80 2.45
N MET A 360 -20.00 -14.77 3.43
CA MET A 360 -20.74 -15.96 3.86
C MET A 360 -21.65 -16.50 2.76
N GLU A 361 -22.23 -15.61 1.95
CA GLU A 361 -23.08 -16.03 0.84
C GLU A 361 -22.30 -16.82 -0.23
N LEU A 362 -21.07 -16.38 -0.53
CA LEU A 362 -20.18 -17.10 -1.45
C LEU A 362 -19.78 -18.47 -0.89
N VAL A 363 -19.49 -18.54 0.41
CA VAL A 363 -19.15 -19.80 1.10
C VAL A 363 -20.34 -20.76 1.13
N HIS A 364 -21.53 -20.30 1.56
CA HIS A 364 -22.74 -21.11 1.63
C HIS A 364 -23.16 -21.66 0.26
N ARG A 365 -23.05 -20.85 -0.80
CA ARG A 365 -23.33 -21.31 -2.17
C ARG A 365 -22.18 -22.12 -2.79
N GLY A 366 -21.03 -22.20 -2.11
CA GLY A 366 -19.87 -22.96 -2.56
C GLY A 366 -19.26 -22.46 -3.86
N LEU A 367 -19.38 -21.15 -4.13
CA LEU A 367 -18.86 -20.52 -5.33
C LEU A 367 -17.37 -20.26 -5.20
N CYS A 368 -16.60 -20.78 -6.15
CA CYS A 368 -15.15 -20.71 -6.14
C CYS A 368 -14.61 -20.22 -7.48
N LEU A 369 -13.46 -19.56 -7.43
CA LEU A 369 -12.68 -19.24 -8.62
C LEU A 369 -11.77 -20.41 -9.00
N PRO A 370 -11.40 -20.56 -10.29
CA PRO A 370 -10.52 -21.65 -10.73
C PRO A 370 -9.19 -21.64 -9.98
N LEU A 371 -8.68 -22.84 -9.67
CA LEU A 371 -7.35 -23.06 -9.13
C LEU A 371 -6.37 -23.40 -10.27
N ALA A 372 -5.08 -23.16 -10.04
CA ALA A 372 -4.04 -23.51 -11.01
C ALA A 372 -4.07 -25.03 -11.34
N ARG A 373 -3.81 -25.36 -12.61
CA ARG A 373 -3.78 -26.76 -13.10
C ARG A 373 -2.76 -27.64 -12.35
N SER A 374 -1.69 -27.08 -11.80
CA SER A 374 -0.73 -27.80 -10.95
C SER A 374 -1.37 -28.30 -9.65
N VAL A 375 -2.29 -27.53 -9.07
CA VAL A 375 -3.06 -27.87 -7.86
C VAL A 375 -4.16 -28.89 -8.19
N LEU A 376 -4.73 -28.82 -9.39
CA LEU A 376 -5.76 -29.76 -9.85
C LEU A 376 -5.22 -31.17 -10.12
N LYS A 377 -3.96 -31.35 -10.55
CA LYS A 377 -3.35 -32.69 -10.72
C LYS A 377 -3.28 -33.48 -9.41
N THR A 378 -3.10 -32.81 -8.28
CA THR A 378 -3.19 -33.42 -6.94
C THR A 378 -4.64 -33.69 -6.51
N ALA A 379 -5.58 -32.85 -6.93
CA ALA A 379 -7.01 -32.97 -6.62
C ALA A 379 -7.77 -33.96 -7.51
N GLU A 380 -7.29 -34.31 -8.71
CA GLU A 380 -7.91 -35.30 -9.61
C GLU A 380 -7.95 -36.72 -9.01
N LYS A 381 -7.18 -37.01 -7.95
CA LYS A 381 -7.34 -38.24 -7.15
C LYS A 381 -8.59 -38.21 -6.23
N SER A 382 -9.24 -37.06 -6.10
CA SER A 382 -10.39 -36.82 -5.23
C SER A 382 -11.47 -36.03 -5.99
N ALA A 383 -12.27 -36.78 -6.77
CA ALA A 383 -13.61 -36.45 -7.28
C ALA A 383 -14.05 -34.97 -7.26
N LEU A 384 -13.94 -34.28 -8.41
CA LEU A 384 -14.63 -33.01 -8.68
C LEU A 384 -15.45 -33.11 -10.00
N PRO A 385 -16.62 -32.44 -10.10
CA PRO A 385 -17.56 -32.64 -11.19
C PRO A 385 -17.15 -31.96 -12.50
N ALA A 386 -17.62 -32.55 -13.61
CA ALA A 386 -17.16 -32.35 -14.99
C ALA A 386 -17.47 -30.99 -15.67
N SER A 387 -17.92 -29.95 -14.95
CA SER A 387 -18.38 -28.69 -15.58
C SER A 387 -17.24 -27.73 -16.00
N SER A 388 -15.98 -28.11 -15.80
CA SER A 388 -14.79 -27.30 -16.11
C SER A 388 -14.12 -27.64 -17.45
N GLN A 389 -14.68 -28.52 -18.26
CA GLN A 389 -14.03 -28.96 -19.51
C GLN A 389 -14.23 -27.94 -20.63
N VAL A 390 -13.29 -27.00 -20.76
CA VAL A 390 -13.08 -26.25 -22.00
C VAL A 390 -12.48 -27.21 -23.03
N SER A 391 -13.22 -27.43 -24.11
CA SER A 391 -12.84 -28.28 -25.24
C SER A 391 -11.65 -27.68 -25.98
N THR A 392 -10.48 -28.25 -25.72
CA THR A 392 -9.35 -28.25 -26.66
C THR A 392 -8.84 -29.69 -26.64
N THR A 393 -8.93 -30.37 -27.77
CA THR A 393 -8.52 -31.77 -27.96
C THR A 393 -7.06 -31.94 -27.53
N LYS A 394 -6.84 -32.47 -26.31
CA LYS A 394 -5.50 -32.78 -25.79
C LYS A 394 -5.04 -34.11 -26.37
N THR A 395 -4.09 -34.08 -27.31
CA THR A 395 -3.27 -35.25 -27.63
C THR A 395 -2.01 -35.19 -26.78
N THR A 396 -1.72 -36.23 -26.00
CA THR A 396 -0.53 -36.30 -25.15
C THR A 396 0.60 -36.98 -25.91
N ILE A 397 1.75 -36.31 -26.08
CA ILE A 397 2.99 -36.92 -26.53
C ILE A 397 4.04 -36.68 -25.43
N HIS A 398 4.65 -37.75 -24.93
CA HIS A 398 5.70 -37.74 -23.89
C HIS A 398 5.38 -37.04 -22.55
N GLY A 399 4.12 -37.03 -22.11
CA GLY A 399 3.76 -36.55 -20.77
C GLY A 399 3.72 -35.02 -20.60
N THR A 400 4.08 -34.26 -21.64
CA THR A 400 3.84 -32.82 -21.74
C THR A 400 2.55 -32.55 -22.53
N PRO A 401 1.59 -31.79 -21.98
CA PRO A 401 0.41 -31.37 -22.74
C PRO A 401 0.85 -30.34 -23.79
N VAL A 402 1.04 -30.79 -25.03
CA VAL A 402 1.24 -29.88 -26.16
C VAL A 402 -0.14 -29.41 -26.61
N VAL A 403 -0.38 -28.10 -26.51
CA VAL A 403 -1.60 -27.47 -27.06
C VAL A 403 -1.33 -27.22 -28.53
N TYR A 404 -1.76 -28.14 -29.40
CA TYR A 404 -1.85 -27.83 -30.83
C TYR A 404 -3.09 -26.97 -31.04
N CYS A 405 -2.92 -25.74 -31.52
CA CYS A 405 -4.01 -25.01 -32.13
C CYS A 405 -4.43 -25.76 -33.40
N ASP A 406 -5.73 -25.88 -33.64
CA ASP A 406 -6.26 -26.41 -34.90
C ASP A 406 -5.60 -25.64 -36.07
N PRO A 407 -4.88 -26.32 -37.00
CA PRO A 407 -4.12 -25.66 -38.05
C PRO A 407 -4.96 -24.70 -38.90
N LEU A 408 -6.23 -25.04 -39.15
CA LEU A 408 -7.13 -24.19 -39.93
C LEU A 408 -7.52 -22.91 -39.19
N THR A 409 -7.69 -22.99 -37.87
CA THR A 409 -7.97 -21.83 -37.03
C THR A 409 -6.76 -20.91 -36.91
N LEU A 410 -5.56 -21.49 -36.73
CA LEU A 410 -4.32 -20.72 -36.71
C LEU A 410 -4.06 -20.02 -38.05
N GLN A 411 -4.27 -20.71 -39.17
CA GLN A 411 -4.09 -20.15 -40.50
C GLN A 411 -5.00 -18.93 -40.71
N ARG A 412 -6.29 -19.02 -40.34
CA ARG A 412 -7.20 -17.87 -40.42
C ARG A 412 -6.72 -16.67 -39.59
N HIS A 413 -6.23 -16.90 -38.38
CA HIS A 413 -5.72 -15.81 -37.54
C HIS A 413 -4.48 -15.16 -38.15
N VAL A 414 -3.57 -15.96 -38.72
CA VAL A 414 -2.39 -15.44 -39.41
C VAL A 414 -2.79 -14.65 -40.65
N ASP A 415 -3.70 -15.17 -41.47
CA ASP A 415 -4.14 -14.50 -42.69
C ASP A 415 -4.79 -13.14 -42.39
N VAL A 416 -5.63 -13.06 -41.35
CA VAL A 416 -6.25 -11.80 -40.90
C VAL A 416 -5.19 -10.83 -40.38
N ALA A 417 -4.29 -11.29 -39.50
CA ALA A 417 -3.25 -10.44 -38.93
C ALA A 417 -2.27 -9.91 -39.99
N MET A 418 -1.94 -10.73 -40.99
CA MET A 418 -1.10 -10.32 -42.11
C MET A 418 -1.80 -9.29 -43.00
N ALA A 419 -3.09 -9.47 -43.29
CA ALA A 419 -3.86 -8.49 -44.06
C ALA A 419 -3.96 -7.14 -43.35
N GLU A 420 -4.26 -7.14 -42.04
CA GLU A 420 -4.30 -5.92 -41.22
C GLU A 420 -2.92 -5.23 -41.20
N HIS A 421 -1.84 -5.99 -41.07
CA HIS A 421 -0.49 -5.44 -41.08
C HIS A 421 -0.08 -4.87 -42.43
N GLU A 422 -0.44 -5.52 -43.54
CA GLU A 422 -0.21 -5.03 -44.89
C GLU A 422 -0.98 -3.73 -45.16
N ASP A 423 -2.22 -3.62 -44.68
CA ASP A 423 -3.03 -2.41 -44.76
C ASP A 423 -2.42 -1.27 -43.94
N GLU A 424 -1.95 -1.54 -42.72
CA GLU A 424 -1.24 -0.58 -41.86
C GLU A 424 0.07 -0.12 -42.51
N GLU A 425 0.89 -1.04 -43.01
CA GLU A 425 2.12 -0.70 -43.73
C GLU A 425 1.83 0.13 -44.99
N ALA A 426 0.78 -0.19 -45.74
CA ALA A 426 0.37 0.55 -46.92
C ALA A 426 -0.13 1.96 -46.55
N ALA A 427 -0.90 2.09 -45.46
CA ALA A 427 -1.35 3.37 -44.93
C ALA A 427 -0.16 4.21 -44.43
N GLU A 428 0.80 3.60 -43.74
CA GLU A 428 2.01 4.27 -43.28
C GLU A 428 2.88 4.72 -44.47
N LYS A 429 3.08 3.85 -45.47
CA LYS A 429 3.77 4.21 -46.72
C LYS A 429 3.05 5.34 -47.45
N ARG A 430 1.72 5.36 -47.47
CA ARG A 430 0.93 6.47 -48.03
C ARG A 430 1.15 7.76 -47.26
N ARG A 431 1.06 7.74 -45.92
CA ARG A 431 1.33 8.90 -45.06
C ARG A 431 2.77 9.41 -45.20
N GLN A 432 3.74 8.52 -45.39
CA GLN A 432 5.14 8.89 -45.61
C GLN A 432 5.39 9.48 -47.01
N GLN A 433 4.58 9.11 -48.01
CA GLN A 433 4.66 9.65 -49.37
C GLN A 433 3.88 10.96 -49.54
N GLU A 434 2.88 11.19 -48.69
CA GLU A 434 2.10 12.41 -48.69
C GLU A 434 2.96 13.58 -48.19
N PRO A 435 3.06 14.68 -48.95
CA PRO A 435 3.88 15.82 -48.56
C PRO A 435 3.26 16.54 -47.38
N GLU A 436 3.93 16.48 -46.23
CA GLU A 436 3.60 17.28 -45.06
C GLU A 436 4.21 18.67 -45.21
N VAL A 437 3.36 19.69 -45.18
CA VAL A 437 3.74 21.10 -45.22
C VAL A 437 3.52 21.68 -43.83
N ASP A 438 4.55 22.29 -43.26
CA ASP A 438 4.44 22.94 -41.95
C ASP A 438 3.62 24.24 -42.02
N GLU A 439 3.30 24.82 -40.86
CA GLU A 439 2.50 26.06 -40.74
C GLU A 439 3.17 27.26 -41.45
N ASP A 440 4.48 27.19 -41.70
CA ASP A 440 5.28 28.21 -42.37
C ASP A 440 5.46 27.95 -43.89
N GLY A 441 4.86 26.87 -44.43
CA GLY A 441 4.83 26.56 -45.86
C GLY A 441 6.01 25.75 -46.40
N PHE A 442 6.87 25.19 -45.55
CA PHE A 442 7.98 24.33 -45.94
C PHE A 442 7.58 22.86 -45.97
N THR A 443 7.95 22.15 -47.05
CA THR A 443 7.72 20.70 -47.17
C THR A 443 8.80 19.91 -46.42
N VAL A 444 8.40 19.02 -45.52
CA VAL A 444 9.34 18.18 -44.75
C VAL A 444 9.91 17.06 -45.63
N VAL A 445 11.24 17.02 -45.78
CA VAL A 445 11.93 15.97 -46.55
C VAL A 445 12.15 14.74 -45.68
N ARG A 446 11.37 13.68 -45.88
CA ARG A 446 11.47 12.41 -45.13
C ARG A 446 12.24 11.32 -45.91
N GLY A 447 13.30 10.77 -45.30
CA GLY A 447 13.88 9.46 -45.63
C GLY A 447 14.54 9.28 -47.02
N THR A 448 14.65 8.02 -47.47
CA THR A 448 15.28 7.60 -48.74
C THR A 448 14.35 7.60 -49.95
N GLY A 449 13.31 8.43 -49.93
CA GLY A 449 12.33 8.55 -51.02
C GLY A 449 12.50 9.82 -51.84
N VAL A 450 11.72 9.94 -52.92
CA VAL A 450 11.50 11.21 -53.62
C VAL A 450 10.20 11.79 -53.09
N THR A 451 10.28 12.88 -52.34
CA THR A 451 9.09 13.64 -51.91
C THR A 451 8.74 14.65 -53.01
N ARG A 452 7.45 14.86 -53.27
CA ARG A 452 6.99 15.89 -54.23
C ARG A 452 6.33 17.01 -53.45
N SER A 453 6.86 18.22 -53.56
CA SER A 453 6.21 19.41 -53.00
C SER A 453 4.89 19.71 -53.73
N ALA A 454 4.03 20.52 -53.10
CA ALA A 454 2.75 20.95 -53.67
C ALA A 454 2.89 21.61 -55.06
N ASP A 455 4.04 22.25 -55.32
CA ASP A 455 4.39 22.88 -56.61
C ASP A 455 4.92 21.89 -57.68
N GLY A 456 4.89 20.59 -57.41
CA GLY A 456 5.33 19.54 -58.33
C GLY A 456 6.85 19.30 -58.40
N LEU A 457 7.64 19.99 -57.58
CA LEU A 457 9.09 19.80 -57.49
C LEU A 457 9.43 18.48 -56.78
N ALA A 458 10.24 17.65 -57.44
CA ALA A 458 10.70 16.36 -56.90
C ALA A 458 11.99 16.53 -56.09
N VAL A 459 11.90 16.34 -54.77
CA VAL A 459 13.01 16.44 -53.82
C VAL A 459 13.46 15.04 -53.40
N LYS A 460 14.69 14.68 -53.76
CA LYS A 460 15.29 13.39 -53.43
C LYS A 460 15.89 13.43 -52.03
N GLY A 461 15.30 12.70 -51.09
CA GLY A 461 15.80 12.57 -49.73
C GLY A 461 17.08 11.71 -49.65
N TYR A 462 17.93 12.03 -48.68
CA TYR A 462 19.10 11.22 -48.32
C TYR A 462 18.83 10.46 -47.02
N ARG A 463 19.39 9.25 -46.91
CA ARG A 463 19.22 8.36 -45.75
C ARG A 463 19.72 9.03 -44.47
N VAL A 464 18.81 9.47 -43.62
CA VAL A 464 19.08 9.67 -42.20
C VAL A 464 18.86 8.31 -41.53
N PRO A 465 19.87 7.70 -40.88
CA PRO A 465 19.66 6.45 -40.15
C PRO A 465 18.66 6.69 -39.02
N THR A 466 17.63 5.86 -38.96
CA THR A 466 16.58 5.89 -37.95
C THR A 466 17.17 5.49 -36.61
N ALA A 467 17.61 6.47 -35.82
CA ALA A 467 17.83 6.29 -34.40
C ALA A 467 16.54 6.65 -33.68
N VAL A 468 16.14 5.73 -32.80
CA VAL A 468 15.12 5.83 -31.77
C VAL A 468 15.07 7.24 -31.17
N ASN A 469 13.87 7.81 -31.09
CA ASN A 469 13.51 9.06 -30.41
C ASN A 469 14.31 10.31 -30.80
N THR A 470 13.58 11.35 -31.21
CA THR A 470 14.04 12.74 -31.28
C THR A 470 14.41 13.25 -29.90
N ALA A 471 15.59 12.85 -29.43
CA ALA A 471 16.40 13.43 -28.38
C ALA A 471 17.82 12.87 -28.56
N VAL A 472 18.45 13.16 -29.70
CA VAL A 472 19.84 12.76 -29.92
C VAL A 472 20.75 13.93 -29.60
N ASP A 473 21.33 13.78 -28.42
CA ASP A 473 22.49 14.43 -27.84
C ASP A 473 23.62 14.65 -28.88
N TYR A 474 24.08 15.90 -29.03
CA TYR A 474 25.21 16.26 -29.89
C TYR A 474 26.57 15.82 -29.30
N GLY A 475 26.58 15.13 -28.15
CA GLY A 475 27.78 14.74 -27.40
C GLY A 475 28.57 13.54 -27.91
N GLU A 476 27.99 12.61 -28.68
CA GLU A 476 28.67 11.34 -29.04
C GLU A 476 29.32 11.36 -30.44
N LEU A 477 29.93 12.48 -30.83
CA LEU A 477 30.78 12.56 -32.03
C LEU A 477 32.16 11.88 -31.84
N PHE A 478 32.43 11.29 -30.68
CA PHE A 478 33.68 10.61 -30.35
C PHE A 478 33.45 9.38 -29.45
N GLY A 479 33.05 8.25 -30.03
CA GLY A 479 33.15 6.99 -29.30
C GLY A 479 32.34 5.83 -29.88
N GLY A 480 33.02 4.90 -30.56
CA GLY A 480 32.65 3.49 -30.44
C GLY A 480 31.86 2.82 -31.58
N ILE A 481 32.60 2.01 -32.35
CA ILE A 481 32.28 0.64 -32.77
C ILE A 481 31.04 0.44 -33.67
N GLY A 482 31.29 0.42 -34.98
CA GLY A 482 30.43 -0.23 -35.98
C GLY A 482 31.26 -0.68 -37.18
N HIS A 483 31.49 -2.00 -37.30
CA HIS A 483 32.26 -2.62 -38.39
C HIS A 483 31.62 -2.37 -39.76
N GLY A 484 32.30 -1.62 -40.63
CA GLY A 484 31.92 -1.43 -42.01
C GLY A 484 33.11 -0.99 -42.86
N THR A 485 33.66 -1.91 -43.65
CA THR A 485 34.84 -1.78 -44.54
C THR A 485 34.77 -0.59 -45.53
N SER A 486 33.60 0.04 -45.70
CA SER A 486 33.42 1.24 -46.52
C SER A 486 33.92 2.54 -45.86
N GLN A 487 33.95 2.62 -44.52
CA GLN A 487 34.41 3.83 -43.82
C GLN A 487 35.94 3.98 -43.84
N GLN A 488 36.69 2.88 -43.84
CA GLN A 488 38.16 2.91 -43.92
C GLN A 488 38.65 3.59 -45.21
N ARG A 489 38.06 3.28 -46.36
CA ARG A 489 38.39 3.92 -47.64
C ARG A 489 38.13 5.43 -47.66
N LYS A 490 37.07 5.89 -46.98
CA LYS A 490 36.78 7.33 -46.86
C LYS A 490 37.76 8.02 -45.90
N LEU A 491 38.13 7.37 -44.80
CA LEU A 491 39.13 7.87 -43.85
C LEU A 491 40.52 7.94 -44.47
N GLU A 492 40.91 6.95 -45.27
CA GLU A 492 42.17 6.93 -46.03
C GLU A 492 42.21 8.04 -47.08
N LYS A 493 41.12 8.26 -47.84
CA LYS A 493 41.04 9.40 -48.77
C LYS A 493 41.10 10.75 -48.06
N LYS A 494 40.45 10.89 -46.89
CA LYS A 494 40.52 12.12 -46.08
C LYS A 494 41.93 12.33 -45.51
N LYS A 495 42.60 11.27 -45.04
CA LYS A 495 44.00 11.30 -44.60
C LYS A 495 44.94 11.67 -45.75
N ALA A 496 44.79 11.07 -46.93
CA ALA A 496 45.58 11.39 -48.12
C ALA A 496 45.40 12.86 -48.56
N LYS A 497 44.17 13.38 -48.53
CA LYS A 497 43.90 14.79 -48.85
C LYS A 497 44.49 15.76 -47.82
N LYS A 498 44.51 15.37 -46.54
CA LYS A 498 45.16 16.15 -45.46
C LYS A 498 46.68 16.08 -45.55
N GLN A 499 47.25 14.97 -46.02
CA GLN A 499 48.68 14.78 -46.26
C GLN A 499 49.17 15.62 -47.45
N GLN A 500 48.37 15.76 -48.51
CA GLN A 500 48.71 16.62 -49.66
C GLN A 500 48.83 18.11 -49.30
N VAL A 501 48.11 18.57 -48.27
CA VAL A 501 48.23 19.96 -47.77
C VAL A 501 49.54 20.16 -46.97
N MET A 502 50.17 19.08 -46.50
CA MET A 502 51.44 19.13 -45.74
C MET A 502 52.70 19.25 -46.63
N ASP A 503 52.55 19.25 -47.95
CA ASP A 503 53.67 19.39 -48.91
C ASP A 503 53.65 20.74 -49.65
N PHE A 504 52.79 21.69 -49.25
CA PHE A 504 52.66 22.97 -49.97
C PHE A 504 53.66 24.04 -49.49
N TYR A 505 54.07 24.04 -48.21
CA TYR A 505 54.87 25.13 -47.65
C TYR A 505 56.37 24.83 -47.65
N ARG A 506 57.19 25.83 -48.02
CA ARG A 506 58.67 25.76 -48.02
C ARG A 506 59.28 25.36 -46.67
N PHE A 507 58.62 25.65 -45.54
CA PHE A 507 59.13 25.24 -44.22
C PHE A 507 58.94 23.73 -43.99
N GLN A 508 57.86 23.14 -44.49
CA GLN A 508 57.58 21.70 -44.39
C GLN A 508 58.62 20.89 -45.18
N HIS A 509 59.05 21.37 -46.35
CA HIS A 509 60.17 20.78 -47.08
C HIS A 509 61.51 20.80 -46.31
N ARG A 510 61.77 21.86 -45.53
CA ARG A 510 62.99 21.93 -44.69
C ARG A 510 62.91 20.97 -43.51
N GLU A 511 61.76 20.83 -42.88
CA GLU A 511 61.57 19.85 -41.80
C GLU A 511 61.65 18.42 -42.31
N ARG A 512 61.07 18.14 -43.49
CA ARG A 512 61.16 16.83 -44.14
C ARG A 512 62.61 16.46 -44.47
N LYS A 513 63.37 17.38 -45.09
CA LYS A 513 64.82 17.15 -45.35
C LYS A 513 65.64 16.95 -44.07
N ARG A 514 65.29 17.64 -42.97
CA ARG A 514 65.92 17.40 -41.67
C ARG A 514 65.58 16.02 -41.11
N ALA A 515 64.32 15.59 -41.23
CA ALA A 515 63.89 14.27 -40.78
C ALA A 515 64.56 13.15 -41.60
N GLU A 516 64.59 13.28 -42.93
CA GLU A 516 65.30 12.37 -43.85
C GLU A 516 66.79 12.27 -43.48
N PHE A 517 67.46 13.40 -43.24
CA PHE A 517 68.87 13.43 -42.83
C PHE A 517 69.10 12.76 -41.46
N MET A 518 68.22 12.99 -40.48
CA MET A 518 68.31 12.36 -39.16
C MET A 518 68.06 10.84 -39.24
N GLU A 519 67.18 10.40 -40.12
CA GLU A 519 66.90 8.99 -40.34
C GLU A 519 68.06 8.30 -41.07
N GLU A 520 68.69 8.96 -42.03
CA GLU A 520 69.90 8.48 -42.70
C GLU A 520 71.09 8.40 -41.74
N GLN A 521 71.25 9.36 -40.82
CA GLN A 521 72.23 9.24 -39.74
C GLN A 521 71.96 8.03 -38.84
N LYS A 522 70.71 7.82 -38.42
CA LYS A 522 70.34 6.64 -37.61
C LYS A 522 70.58 5.32 -38.35
N ARG A 523 70.36 5.30 -39.66
CA ARG A 523 70.64 4.14 -40.49
C ARG A 523 72.14 3.90 -40.59
N ASN A 524 72.94 4.93 -40.83
CA ASN A 524 74.39 4.84 -40.85
C ASN A 524 74.97 4.40 -39.51
N THR A 525 74.44 4.87 -38.37
CA THR A 525 74.89 4.41 -37.05
C THR A 525 74.55 2.94 -36.84
N ARG A 526 73.34 2.49 -37.22
CA ARG A 526 72.99 1.07 -37.16
C ARG A 526 73.89 0.24 -38.05
N ASP A 527 74.13 0.66 -39.29
CA ASP A 527 75.01 -0.05 -40.22
C ASP A 527 76.45 -0.12 -39.66
N GLN A 528 76.95 0.96 -39.04
CA GLN A 528 78.24 0.97 -38.34
C GLN A 528 78.27 0.03 -37.13
N GLU A 529 77.21 0.00 -36.32
CA GLU A 529 77.06 -0.93 -35.20
C GLU A 529 77.09 -2.37 -35.72
N THR A 530 76.37 -2.65 -36.80
CA THR A 530 76.30 -3.97 -37.44
C THR A 530 77.68 -4.39 -37.97
N VAL A 531 78.40 -3.48 -38.65
CA VAL A 531 79.77 -3.71 -39.11
C VAL A 531 80.74 -3.92 -37.95
N SER A 532 80.60 -3.18 -36.84
CA SER A 532 81.43 -3.36 -35.64
C SER A 532 81.19 -4.72 -34.98
N GLU A 533 79.94 -5.18 -34.99
CA GLU A 533 79.56 -6.51 -34.51
C GLU A 533 80.14 -7.61 -35.40
N MET A 534 80.09 -7.45 -36.72
CA MET A 534 80.72 -8.35 -37.68
C MET A 534 82.26 -8.39 -37.52
N LYS A 535 82.92 -7.25 -37.26
CA LYS A 535 84.36 -7.18 -36.96
C LYS A 535 84.72 -7.87 -35.64
N ARG A 536 83.90 -7.72 -34.59
CA ARG A 536 84.08 -8.46 -33.31
C ARG A 536 83.97 -9.97 -33.49
N ARG A 537 83.14 -10.44 -34.42
CA ARG A 537 82.95 -11.87 -34.73
C ARG A 537 84.10 -12.48 -35.57
N ARG A 538 85.22 -11.77 -35.79
CA ARG A 538 86.43 -12.23 -36.53
C ARG A 538 86.13 -12.96 -37.85
N LEU A 539 85.29 -12.38 -38.70
CA LEU A 539 85.07 -12.85 -40.08
C LEU A 539 85.86 -12.05 -41.13
N PHE A 540 86.89 -11.30 -40.71
CA PHE A 540 87.87 -10.67 -41.59
C PHE A 540 89.28 -10.80 -40.99
N GLU A 541 89.83 -12.00 -40.98
CA GLU A 541 91.27 -12.20 -41.19
C GLU A 541 91.42 -12.73 -42.62
N ILE A 542 91.82 -11.82 -43.51
CA ILE A 542 92.40 -12.16 -44.81
C ILE A 542 93.75 -12.80 -44.50
N ARG A 543 93.97 -14.00 -45.02
CA ARG A 543 95.30 -14.61 -45.11
C ARG A 543 95.94 -14.21 -46.42
#